data_AF-A0A5J4N463-F1
#
_entry.id   AF-A0A5J4N463-F1
#
_cell.length_a   1.000
_cell.length_b   1.000
_cell.length_c   1.000
_cell.angle_alpha   90.00
_cell.angle_beta   90.00
_cell.angle_gamma   90.00
#
_symmetry.space_group_name_H-M   'P 1'
#
loop_
_entity.id
_entity.type
_entity.pdbx_description
1 polymer ?
#
loop_
_entity_poly.entity_id
_entity_poly.type
_entity_poly.pdbx_seq_one_letter_code
_entity_poly.pdbx_strand_id
1 'polypeptide(L)'
;MKGLFRPEELNADNVKDKDSKLAFLQKLVDYLSIAHGYTIPVRIMSVIAGKEPEKTNEMLFLLADVINRGINNEDCIARTHRGDARQLGKKNTSKAPVSYAAQTTDVPRKNAPAEAGTNQGGNKSDNAE
;
A
#
# COMPACT_ATOMS: atom_id res chain seq x y z
N MET A 1 -6.34 13.64 -8.49
CA MET A 1 -5.24 13.41 -9.44
C MET A 1 -5.60 13.68 -10.91
N LYS A 2 -6.76 14.26 -11.21
CA LYS A 2 -7.08 14.59 -12.61
C LYS A 2 -6.10 15.67 -13.09
N GLY A 3 -5.46 15.46 -14.24
CA GLY A 3 -4.48 16.39 -14.82
C GLY A 3 -3.00 16.09 -14.52
N LEU A 4 -2.70 15.11 -13.67
CA LEU A 4 -1.29 14.73 -13.36
C LEU A 4 -0.59 14.03 -14.53
N PHE A 5 -1.33 13.16 -15.21
CA PHE A 5 -0.83 12.36 -16.34
C PHE A 5 -1.39 12.92 -17.65
N ARG A 6 -0.58 12.83 -18.70
CA ARG A 6 -1.02 13.18 -20.05
C ARG A 6 -1.92 12.07 -20.61
N PRO A 7 -2.80 12.37 -21.58
CA PRO A 7 -3.67 11.35 -22.19
C PRO A 7 -2.91 10.14 -22.74
N GLU A 8 -1.70 10.35 -23.26
CA GLU A 8 -0.86 9.29 -23.79
C GLU A 8 -0.37 8.35 -22.69
N GLU A 9 -0.10 8.88 -21.49
CA GLU A 9 0.37 8.14 -20.32
C GLU A 9 -0.74 7.36 -19.62
N LEU A 10 -2.00 7.75 -19.86
CA LEU A 10 -3.18 7.03 -19.37
C LEU A 10 -3.51 5.80 -20.21
N ASN A 11 -2.89 5.66 -21.39
CA ASN A 11 -2.96 4.45 -22.18
C ASN A 11 -1.80 3.51 -21.81
N ALA A 12 -2.12 2.36 -21.21
CA ALA A 12 -1.14 1.34 -20.83
C ALA A 12 -0.30 0.84 -22.02
N ASP A 13 -0.82 0.89 -23.25
CA ASP A 13 -0.07 0.50 -24.43
C ASP A 13 1.14 1.38 -24.74
N ASN A 14 1.16 2.60 -24.21
CA ASN A 14 2.26 3.55 -24.37
C ASN A 14 3.29 3.47 -23.23
N VAL A 15 3.02 2.70 -22.16
CA VAL A 15 3.87 2.58 -20.96
C VAL A 15 4.44 1.16 -20.86
N LYS A 16 5.16 0.73 -21.89
CA LYS A 16 5.70 -0.64 -21.99
C LYS A 16 7.16 -0.74 -21.57
N ASP A 17 7.95 0.22 -22.01
CA ASP A 17 9.39 0.27 -21.74
C ASP A 17 9.71 0.57 -20.28
N LYS A 18 10.91 0.15 -19.86
CA LYS A 18 11.39 0.40 -18.51
C LYS A 18 11.37 1.90 -18.16
N ASP A 19 11.80 2.75 -19.09
CA ASP A 19 11.92 4.19 -18.86
C ASP A 19 10.56 4.88 -18.80
N SER A 20 9.58 4.44 -19.60
CA SER A 20 8.22 4.97 -19.53
C SER A 20 7.52 4.54 -18.23
N LYS A 21 7.71 3.29 -17.79
CA LYS A 21 7.25 2.84 -16.45
C LYS A 21 7.89 3.62 -15.32
N LEU A 22 9.20 3.90 -15.42
CA LEU A 22 9.91 4.71 -14.44
C LEU A 22 9.34 6.13 -14.37
N ALA A 23 9.18 6.78 -15.52
CA ALA A 23 8.65 8.15 -15.58
C ALA A 23 7.21 8.23 -15.04
N PHE A 24 6.37 7.25 -15.38
CA PHE A 24 4.99 7.17 -14.89
C PHE A 24 4.94 7.02 -13.36
N LEU A 25 5.65 6.04 -12.82
CA LEU A 25 5.68 5.78 -11.37
C LEU A 25 6.39 6.91 -10.60
N GLN A 26 7.38 7.57 -11.20
CA GLN A 26 8.05 8.73 -10.58
C GLN A 26 7.07 9.88 -10.38
N LYS A 27 6.25 10.22 -11.38
CA LYS A 27 5.22 11.25 -11.24
C LYS A 27 4.24 10.94 -10.11
N LEU A 28 3.83 9.67 -10.00
CA LEU A 28 2.95 9.24 -8.91
C LEU A 28 3.61 9.41 -7.54
N VAL A 29 4.85 8.94 -7.38
CA VAL A 29 5.60 9.05 -6.13
C VAL A 29 5.87 10.51 -5.75
N ASP A 30 6.20 11.36 -6.71
CA ASP A 30 6.42 12.79 -6.48
C ASP A 30 5.13 13.47 -6.02
N TYR A 31 4.00 13.17 -6.67
CA TYR A 31 2.69 13.67 -6.27
C TYR A 31 2.33 13.23 -4.84
N LEU A 32 2.49 11.95 -4.53
CA LEU A 32 2.24 11.43 -3.18
C LEU A 32 3.16 12.07 -2.14
N SER A 33 4.43 12.29 -2.49
CA SER A 33 5.38 12.93 -1.58
C SER A 33 4.97 14.36 -1.26
N ILE A 34 4.48 15.10 -2.24
CA ILE A 34 3.96 16.47 -2.05
C ILE A 34 2.67 16.47 -1.24
N ALA A 35 1.74 15.56 -1.56
CA ALA A 35 0.47 15.41 -0.87
C ALA A 35 0.64 15.09 0.62
N HIS A 36 1.62 14.25 0.95
CA HIS A 36 1.93 13.85 2.32
C HIS A 36 2.94 14.76 3.02
N GLY A 37 3.69 15.56 2.25
CA GLY A 37 4.72 16.46 2.77
C GLY A 37 6.04 15.78 3.16
N TYR A 38 6.25 14.51 2.80
CA TYR A 38 7.50 13.79 3.03
C TYR A 38 7.82 12.86 1.85
N THR A 39 9.09 12.48 1.68
CA THR A 39 9.50 11.57 0.61
C THR A 39 9.02 10.15 0.88
N ILE A 40 8.25 9.58 -0.05
CA ILE A 40 7.80 8.19 0.06
C ILE A 40 8.99 7.24 -0.16
N PRO A 41 9.27 6.29 0.76
CA PRO A 41 10.45 5.42 0.70
C PRO A 41 10.23 4.23 -0.25
N VAL A 42 9.96 4.53 -1.52
CA VAL A 42 9.75 3.53 -2.58
C VAL A 42 10.86 3.64 -3.61
N ARG A 43 11.45 2.49 -3.96
CA ARG A 43 12.39 2.40 -5.09
C ARG A 43 11.63 1.94 -6.32
N ILE A 44 11.39 2.86 -7.24
CA ILE A 44 10.59 2.59 -8.46
C ILE A 44 11.20 1.44 -9.29
N MET A 45 12.53 1.36 -9.36
CA MET A 45 13.21 0.24 -10.03
C MET A 45 12.88 -1.12 -9.41
N SER A 46 12.74 -1.18 -8.08
CA SER A 46 12.31 -2.39 -7.39
C SER A 46 10.86 -2.74 -7.74
N VAL A 47 9.97 -1.75 -7.77
CA VAL A 47 8.55 -1.95 -8.13
C VAL A 47 8.43 -2.50 -9.54
N ILE A 48 9.13 -1.91 -10.52
CA ILE A 48 9.14 -2.38 -11.92
C ILE A 48 9.70 -3.80 -12.03
N ALA A 49 10.68 -4.15 -11.19
CA ALA A 49 11.26 -5.49 -11.14
C ALA A 49 10.44 -6.50 -10.30
N GLY A 50 9.29 -6.11 -9.73
CA GLY A 50 8.46 -6.98 -8.89
C GLY A 50 9.06 -7.28 -7.51
N LYS A 51 9.89 -6.37 -6.98
CA LYS A 51 10.55 -6.48 -5.66
C LYS A 51 9.94 -5.49 -4.67
N GLU A 52 10.14 -5.73 -3.39
CA GLU A 52 9.63 -4.90 -2.29
C GLU A 52 8.09 -4.74 -2.33
N PRO A 53 7.33 -5.86 -2.34
CA PRO A 53 5.87 -5.81 -2.43
C PRO A 53 5.25 -5.05 -1.24
N GLU A 54 5.86 -5.09 -0.06
CA GLU A 54 5.41 -4.35 1.12
C GLU A 54 5.46 -2.84 0.88
N LYS A 55 6.54 -2.34 0.26
CA LYS A 55 6.68 -0.92 -0.11
C LYS A 55 5.73 -0.51 -1.22
N THR A 56 5.45 -1.42 -2.14
CA THR A 56 4.42 -1.20 -3.17
C THR A 56 3.03 -1.09 -2.53
N ASN A 57 2.68 -1.98 -1.61
CA ASN A 57 1.41 -1.93 -0.88
C ASN A 57 1.27 -0.66 -0.02
N GLU A 58 2.35 -0.25 0.65
CA GLU A 58 2.40 1.01 1.41
C GLU A 58 2.12 2.21 0.49
N MET A 59 2.73 2.27 -0.70
CA MET A 59 2.45 3.32 -1.69
C MET A 59 0.98 3.36 -2.12
N LEU A 60 0.38 2.20 -2.35
CA LEU A 60 -1.03 2.09 -2.74
C LEU A 60 -1.98 2.50 -1.62
N PHE A 61 -1.63 2.20 -0.36
CA PHE A 61 -2.38 2.68 0.79
C PHE A 61 -2.32 4.22 0.88
N LEU A 62 -1.13 4.80 0.74
CA LEU A 62 -0.93 6.25 0.76
C LEU A 62 -1.70 6.96 -0.37
N LEU A 63 -1.87 6.29 -1.50
CA LEU A 63 -2.71 6.77 -2.60
C LEU A 63 -4.18 6.85 -2.21
N ALA A 64 -4.72 5.79 -1.61
CA ALA A 64 -6.10 5.76 -1.15
C ALA A 64 -6.35 6.81 -0.05
N ASP A 65 -5.43 6.94 0.90
CA ASP A 65 -5.50 7.92 1.97
C ASP A 65 -5.53 9.38 1.44
N VAL A 66 -4.71 9.70 0.43
CA VAL A 66 -4.73 11.03 -0.21
C VAL A 66 -6.07 11.36 -0.85
N ILE A 67 -6.72 10.36 -1.47
CA ILE A 67 -8.05 10.53 -2.07
C ILE A 67 -9.09 10.81 -0.97
N ASN A 68 -9.01 10.10 0.16
CA ASN A 68 -9.97 10.22 1.26
C ASN A 68 -9.83 11.52 2.06
N ARG A 69 -8.63 12.12 2.12
CA ARG A 69 -8.37 13.37 2.86
C ARG A 69 -8.88 14.64 2.17
N GLY A 70 -9.22 14.58 0.88
CA GLY A 70 -9.71 15.75 0.14
C GLY A 70 -8.64 16.85 -0.02
N ILE A 71 -7.41 16.48 -0.40
CA ILE A 71 -6.32 17.43 -0.60
C ILE A 71 -6.55 18.39 -1.78
N ASN A 72 -5.84 19.53 -1.78
CA ASN A 72 -5.84 20.44 -2.92
C ASN A 72 -5.09 19.82 -4.12
N ASN A 73 -5.86 19.24 -5.04
CA ASN A 73 -5.34 18.55 -6.22
C ASN A 73 -4.47 19.45 -7.12
N GLU A 74 -4.95 20.66 -7.41
CA GLU A 74 -4.30 21.56 -8.37
C GLU A 74 -2.93 22.04 -7.86
N ASP A 75 -2.85 22.41 -6.57
CA ASP A 75 -1.57 22.78 -5.95
C ASP A 75 -0.58 21.62 -5.99
N CYS A 76 -1.02 20.41 -5.63
CA CYS A 76 -0.15 19.24 -5.63
C CYS A 76 0.37 18.91 -7.04
N ILE A 77 -0.47 19.02 -8.06
CA ILE A 77 -0.07 18.79 -9.47
C ILE A 77 0.93 19.86 -9.92
N ALA A 78 0.66 21.14 -9.66
CA ALA A 78 1.55 22.23 -10.03
C ALA A 78 2.94 22.06 -9.40
N ARG A 79 2.98 21.71 -8.10
CA ARG A 79 4.22 21.45 -7.37
C ARG A 79 4.95 20.20 -7.86
N THR A 80 4.21 19.17 -8.28
CA THR A 80 4.77 17.95 -8.86
C THR A 80 5.48 18.26 -10.17
N HIS A 81 4.83 18.99 -11.07
CA HIS A 81 5.44 19.41 -12.35
C HIS A 81 6.62 20.37 -12.16
N ARG A 82 6.62 21.19 -11.10
CA ARG A 82 7.77 22.04 -10.74
C ARG A 82 8.96 21.25 -10.19
N GLY A 83 8.74 20.01 -9.73
CA GLY A 83 9.78 19.15 -9.15
C GLY A 83 10.03 19.38 -7.66
N ASP A 84 9.04 19.89 -6.92
CA ASP A 84 9.16 20.23 -5.50
C ASP A 84 9.41 19.03 -4.58
N ALA A 85 9.01 17.83 -5.01
CA ALA A 85 9.23 16.60 -4.24
C ALA A 85 10.71 16.39 -3.87
N ARG A 86 11.64 16.83 -4.73
CA ARG A 86 13.10 16.73 -4.50
C ARG A 86 13.59 17.62 -3.34
N GLN A 87 12.82 18.64 -2.97
CA GLN A 87 13.15 19.56 -1.89
C GLN A 87 12.73 19.03 -0.52
N LEU A 88 11.81 18.04 -0.47
CA LEU A 88 11.33 17.43 0.77
C LEU A 88 12.42 16.62 1.49
N GLY A 89 13.44 16.15 0.78
CA GLY A 89 14.60 15.46 1.36
C GLY A 89 15.66 16.37 1.99
N LYS A 90 15.54 17.70 1.89
CA LYS A 90 16.55 18.66 2.40
C LYS A 90 16.20 19.33 3.73
N LYS A 91 15.01 19.08 4.29
CA LYS A 91 14.60 19.63 5.59
C LYS A 91 14.52 18.50 6.63
N ASN A 92 15.58 18.42 7.44
CA ASN A 92 15.69 17.78 8.75
C ASN A 92 15.28 16.29 8.88
N THR A 93 16.32 15.47 9.04
CA THR A 93 16.28 14.21 9.79
C THR A 93 15.87 14.48 11.24
N SER A 94 14.58 14.62 11.51
CA SER A 94 14.01 14.50 12.85
C SER A 94 12.49 14.52 12.78
N LYS A 95 11.89 13.36 12.54
CA LYS A 95 10.67 12.90 13.24
C LYS A 95 10.42 11.42 12.91
N ALA A 96 10.20 10.68 13.98
CA ALA A 96 10.13 9.23 14.08
C ALA A 96 9.10 8.57 13.13
N PRO A 97 9.24 7.27 12.83
CA PRO A 97 8.22 6.54 12.11
C PRO A 97 6.91 6.57 12.91
N VAL A 98 5.81 6.92 12.26
CA VAL A 98 4.48 6.64 12.77
C VAL A 98 4.35 5.12 12.79
N SER A 99 4.55 4.53 13.97
CA SER A 99 4.18 3.14 14.22
C SER A 99 2.67 3.04 14.09
N TYR A 100 2.19 2.36 13.05
CA TYR A 100 0.85 1.79 13.08
C TYR A 100 0.88 0.69 14.14
N ALA A 101 0.45 1.04 15.36
CA ALA A 101 0.15 0.07 16.39
C ALA A 101 -0.82 -0.96 15.79
N ALA A 102 -0.42 -2.23 15.84
CA ALA A 102 -1.23 -3.35 15.44
C ALA A 102 -2.61 -3.25 16.11
N GLN A 103 -3.64 -2.98 15.32
CA GLN A 103 -5.01 -3.25 15.74
C GLN A 103 -5.24 -4.74 15.53
N THR A 104 -4.78 -5.54 16.48
CA THR A 104 -5.36 -6.85 16.74
C THR A 104 -6.75 -6.60 17.31
N THR A 105 -7.77 -6.53 16.45
CA THR A 105 -9.14 -6.77 16.91
C THR A 105 -9.28 -8.27 17.06
N ASP A 106 -8.90 -8.72 18.25
CA ASP A 106 -9.37 -9.93 18.91
C ASP A 106 -10.89 -10.02 18.71
N VAL A 107 -11.35 -11.00 17.93
CA VAL A 107 -12.77 -11.36 17.86
C VAL A 107 -13.07 -12.18 19.12
N PRO A 108 -13.91 -11.70 20.06
CA PRO A 108 -14.22 -12.48 21.25
C PRO A 108 -15.09 -13.67 20.84
N ARG A 109 -14.52 -14.88 20.96
CA ARG A 109 -15.26 -16.14 20.93
C ARG A 109 -16.18 -16.16 22.15
N LYS A 110 -17.44 -15.79 21.97
CA LYS A 110 -18.46 -15.92 23.01
C LYS A 110 -18.76 -17.40 23.21
N ASN A 111 -18.36 -17.90 24.37
CA ASN A 111 -18.68 -19.22 24.89
C ASN A 111 -20.20 -19.48 24.88
N ALA A 112 -20.59 -20.67 24.42
CA ALA A 112 -21.81 -21.35 24.83
C ALA A 112 -21.40 -22.66 25.55
N PRO A 113 -22.12 -23.09 26.60
CA PRO A 113 -21.59 -24.00 27.61
C PRO A 113 -21.63 -25.47 27.20
N ALA A 114 -20.66 -26.22 27.72
CA ALA A 114 -20.64 -27.67 27.76
C ALA A 114 -21.53 -28.18 28.92
N GLU A 115 -22.19 -29.33 28.69
CA GLU A 115 -22.60 -30.40 29.63
C GLU A 115 -23.69 -31.24 28.92
N ALA A 116 -23.79 -32.57 28.98
CA ALA A 116 -23.11 -33.64 29.71
C ALA A 116 -23.33 -34.98 28.95
N GLY A 117 -22.64 -36.05 29.36
CA GLY A 117 -22.53 -37.35 28.67
C GLY A 117 -23.82 -38.14 28.44
N THR A 118 -23.79 -39.27 27.73
CA THR A 118 -23.45 -40.57 28.34
C THR A 118 -23.07 -41.61 27.28
N ASN A 119 -22.26 -42.54 27.76
CA ASN A 119 -21.53 -43.69 27.21
C ASN A 119 -22.38 -44.85 26.62
N GLN A 120 -21.68 -45.81 25.98
CA GLN A 120 -21.99 -47.17 25.49
C GLN A 120 -22.01 -47.30 23.95
N GLY A 121 -21.32 -48.21 23.27
CA GLY A 121 -20.49 -49.37 23.65
C GLY A 121 -20.47 -50.38 22.47
N GLY A 122 -19.38 -51.15 22.31
CA GLY A 122 -19.31 -52.40 21.51
C GLY A 122 -18.58 -52.30 20.16
N ASN A 123 -17.34 -52.79 20.05
CA ASN A 123 -16.87 -54.16 19.69
C ASN A 123 -16.50 -54.25 18.19
N LYS A 124 -15.21 -54.18 17.81
CA LYS A 124 -14.22 -55.28 17.66
C LYS A 124 -14.48 -56.20 16.45
N SER A 125 -13.56 -56.18 15.46
CA SER A 125 -13.10 -57.23 14.49
C SER A 125 -12.29 -56.50 13.40
N ASP A 126 -10.96 -56.56 13.30
CA ASP A 126 -10.03 -57.66 12.91
C ASP A 126 -10.13 -58.13 11.45
N ASN A 127 -8.95 -58.25 10.82
CA ASN A 127 -8.53 -58.78 9.50
C ASN A 127 -8.65 -57.85 8.27
N ALA A 128 -7.60 -57.46 7.55
CA ALA A 128 -6.46 -58.23 6.98
C ALA A 128 -6.92 -59.32 6.00
N GLU A 129 -7.01 -58.98 4.71
CA GLU A 129 -6.26 -59.57 3.59
C GLU A 129 -6.47 -58.75 2.32
#